data_AF-A0AAN8CNY6-F1
#
_entry.id   AF-A0AAN8CNY6-F1
#
_cell.length_a   1.000
_cell.length_b   1.000
_cell.length_c   1.000
_cell.angle_alpha   90.00
_cell.angle_beta   90.00
_cell.angle_gamma   90.00
#
_symmetry.space_group_name_H-M   'P 1'
#
loop_
_entity.id
_entity.type
_entity.pdbx_description
1 polymer ?
#
loop_
_entity_poly.entity_id
_entity_poly.type
_entity_poly.pdbx_seq_one_letter_code
_entity_poly.pdbx_strand_id
1 'polypeptide(L)'
;MTRRVAVIGGGSSGLACIKSCLGEGLEPVCYESSDDIGGLWRFKENPEPDRASIYHSVIINTSKEMMCFSDFPIPANFPNYMHNSLIMDHIFGCMLTTSSSPSTYASIPKYCR
;
A
#
# COMPACT_ATOMS: atom_id res chain seq x y z
N MET A 1 13.92 -23.10 -8.31
CA MET A 1 12.46 -23.12 -8.03
C MET A 1 12.12 -21.83 -7.29
N THR A 2 11.20 -21.04 -7.83
CA THR A 2 10.66 -19.86 -7.13
C THR A 2 9.74 -20.32 -6.00
N ARG A 3 9.81 -19.68 -4.83
CA ARG A 3 8.94 -20.00 -3.68
C ARG A 3 7.71 -19.11 -3.70
N ARG A 4 6.55 -19.70 -3.43
CA ARG A 4 5.27 -18.99 -3.31
C ARG A 4 5.10 -18.48 -1.88
N VAL A 5 4.66 -17.24 -1.73
CA VAL A 5 4.49 -16.58 -0.42
C VAL A 5 3.04 -16.11 -0.27
N ALA A 6 2.37 -16.52 0.80
CA ALA A 6 1.05 -16.00 1.15
C ALA A 6 1.19 -14.69 1.94
N VAL A 7 0.52 -13.63 1.49
CA VAL A 7 0.44 -12.34 2.16
C VAL A 7 -1.01 -12.13 2.60
N ILE A 8 -1.24 -11.88 3.89
CA ILE A 8 -2.59 -11.69 4.43
C ILE A 8 -2.81 -10.19 4.65
N GLY A 9 -3.78 -9.62 3.94
CA GLY A 9 -4.15 -8.20 3.95
C GLY A 9 -3.48 -7.37 2.85
N GLY A 10 -4.25 -6.51 2.20
CA GLY A 10 -3.88 -5.56 1.16
C GLY A 10 -3.67 -4.12 1.66
N GLY A 11 -3.40 -3.94 2.96
CA GLY A 11 -3.00 -2.66 3.54
C GLY A 11 -1.53 -2.30 3.27
N SER A 12 -1.06 -1.19 3.83
CA SER A 12 0.34 -0.71 3.65
C SER A 12 1.40 -1.79 3.90
N SER A 13 1.25 -2.59 4.97
CA SER A 13 2.17 -3.67 5.32
C SER A 13 2.17 -4.80 4.28
N GLY A 14 0.99 -5.23 3.84
CA GLY A 14 0.87 -6.32 2.86
C GLY A 14 1.40 -5.91 1.50
N LEU A 15 1.10 -4.70 1.06
CA LEU A 15 1.61 -4.14 -0.18
C LEU A 15 3.15 -3.99 -0.17
N ALA A 16 3.73 -3.54 0.94
CA ALA A 16 5.18 -3.53 1.13
C ALA A 16 5.78 -4.94 1.09
N CYS A 17 5.11 -5.93 1.69
CA CYS A 17 5.53 -7.33 1.66
C CYS A 17 5.54 -7.89 0.23
N ILE A 18 4.50 -7.61 -0.58
CA ILE A 18 4.46 -8.00 -2.00
C ILE A 18 5.64 -7.40 -2.75
N LYS A 19 5.90 -6.09 -2.58
CA LYS A 19 7.03 -5.40 -3.21
C LYS A 19 8.36 -6.05 -2.87
N SER A 20 8.60 -6.33 -1.59
CA SER A 20 9.82 -7.02 -1.14
C SER A 20 9.93 -8.44 -1.69
N CYS A 21 8.83 -9.20 -1.72
CA CYS A 21 8.82 -10.54 -2.31
C CYS A 21 9.22 -10.50 -3.79
N LEU A 22 8.69 -9.56 -4.56
CA LEU A 22 9.04 -9.40 -5.97
C LEU A 22 10.51 -8.99 -6.16
N GLY A 23 11.03 -8.11 -5.30
CA GLY A 23 12.44 -7.71 -5.32
C GLY A 23 13.41 -8.88 -5.08
N GLU A 24 13.00 -9.86 -4.27
CA GLU A 24 13.75 -11.08 -3.98
C GLU A 24 13.47 -12.24 -4.95
N GLY A 25 12.70 -12.01 -6.02
CA GLY A 25 12.36 -13.04 -7.02
C GLY A 25 11.41 -14.13 -6.51
N LEU A 26 10.60 -13.82 -5.49
CA LEU A 26 9.55 -14.70 -4.96
C LEU A 26 8.21 -14.48 -5.72
N GLU A 27 7.26 -15.41 -5.54
CA GLU A 27 5.92 -15.34 -6.12
C GLU A 27 4.87 -15.06 -5.01
N PRO A 28 4.55 -13.79 -4.71
CA PRO A 28 3.57 -13.46 -3.70
C PRO A 28 2.14 -13.70 -4.19
N VAL A 29 1.27 -14.13 -3.27
CA VAL A 29 -0.19 -14.14 -3.42
C VAL A 29 -0.79 -13.44 -2.21
N CYS A 30 -1.48 -12.34 -2.44
CA CYS A 30 -2.14 -11.57 -1.39
C CYS A 30 -3.62 -11.94 -1.32
N TYR A 31 -4.11 -12.12 -0.10
CA TYR A 31 -5.51 -12.32 0.21
C TYR A 31 -6.01 -11.11 0.99
N GLU A 32 -6.88 -10.30 0.39
CA GLU A 32 -7.51 -9.15 1.01
C GLU A 32 -8.99 -9.48 1.22
N SER A 33 -9.49 -9.23 2.43
CA SER A 33 -10.88 -9.59 2.76
C SER A 33 -11.90 -8.63 2.18
N SER A 34 -11.49 -7.42 1.78
CA SER A 34 -12.36 -6.44 1.14
C SER A 34 -12.23 -6.39 -0.37
N ASP A 35 -13.01 -5.48 -0.96
CA ASP A 35 -13.09 -5.20 -2.37
C ASP A 35 -11.92 -4.37 -2.92
N ASP A 36 -11.03 -3.84 -2.06
CA ASP A 36 -9.95 -2.95 -2.48
C ASP A 36 -8.75 -2.93 -1.52
N ILE A 37 -7.62 -2.39 -1.98
CA ILE A 37 -6.39 -2.25 -1.21
C ILE A 37 -6.39 -0.98 -0.35
N GLY A 38 -5.33 -0.79 0.45
CA GLY A 38 -5.09 0.40 1.26
C GLY A 38 -5.47 0.25 2.74
N GLY A 39 -6.34 -0.71 3.07
CA GLY A 39 -6.68 -1.07 4.44
C GLY A 39 -7.16 0.14 5.26
N LEU A 40 -6.53 0.39 6.42
CA LEU A 40 -6.89 1.48 7.35
C LEU A 40 -7.01 2.86 6.68
N TRP A 41 -6.18 3.15 5.67
CA TRP A 41 -6.13 4.46 5.04
C TRP A 41 -7.24 4.69 4.00
N ARG A 42 -8.00 3.65 3.67
CA ARG A 42 -9.19 3.75 2.82
C ARG A 42 -10.39 4.08 3.69
N PHE A 43 -10.70 5.37 3.79
CA PHE A 43 -11.92 5.80 4.48
C PHE A 43 -13.18 5.16 3.85
N LYS A 44 -14.06 4.65 4.71
CA LYS A 44 -15.41 4.19 4.36
C LYS A 44 -16.39 4.84 5.35
N GLU A 45 -17.48 5.41 4.84
CA GLU A 45 -18.52 6.06 5.66
C GLU A 45 -19.14 5.09 6.67
N ASN A 46 -19.37 3.85 6.22
CA ASN A 46 -19.91 2.77 7.05
C ASN A 46 -18.77 1.83 7.46
N PRO A 47 -18.51 1.65 8.76
CA PRO A 47 -17.54 0.67 9.24
C PRO A 47 -17.93 -0.75 8.84
N GLU A 48 -16.94 -1.54 8.46
CA GLU A 48 -17.12 -2.96 8.14
C GLU A 48 -16.71 -3.82 9.36
N PRO A 49 -17.41 -4.92 9.65
CA PRO A 49 -17.01 -5.86 10.69
C PRO A 49 -15.57 -6.36 10.47
N ASP A 50 -14.83 -6.58 11.55
CA ASP A 50 -13.48 -7.15 11.54
C ASP A 50 -12.42 -6.37 10.74
N ARG A 51 -12.68 -5.09 10.43
CA ARG A 51 -11.73 -4.19 9.77
C ARG A 51 -11.54 -2.91 10.57
N ALA A 52 -10.34 -2.33 10.44
CA ALA A 52 -10.07 -1.05 11.04
C ALA A 52 -10.83 0.06 10.30
N SER A 53 -11.34 1.04 11.05
CA SER A 53 -12.04 2.20 10.51
C SER A 53 -11.42 3.49 11.04
N ILE A 54 -11.48 4.53 10.21
CA ILE A 54 -11.03 5.88 10.53
C ILE A 54 -12.20 6.84 10.35
N TYR A 55 -12.19 7.96 11.07
CA TYR A 55 -13.11 9.06 10.80
C TYR A 55 -12.63 9.88 9.59
N HIS A 56 -13.56 10.52 8.88
CA HIS A 56 -13.30 11.20 7.61
C HIS A 56 -12.13 12.19 7.68
N SER A 57 -11.99 12.94 8.78
CA SER A 57 -11.01 14.01 8.94
C SER A 57 -9.66 13.58 9.49
N VAL A 58 -9.32 12.29 9.49
CA VAL A 58 -8.00 11.83 10.01
C VAL A 58 -6.86 12.49 9.23
N ILE A 59 -5.97 13.15 9.99
CA ILE A 59 -4.64 13.60 9.56
C ILE A 59 -3.60 12.71 10.25
N ILE A 60 -2.61 12.21 9.51
CA ILE A 60 -1.54 11.41 10.09
C ILE A 60 -0.69 12.25 11.06
N ASN A 61 -0.21 11.63 12.14
CA ASN A 61 0.62 12.26 13.17
C ASN A 61 2.15 12.15 12.91
N THR A 62 2.56 11.58 11.78
CA THR A 62 3.96 11.38 11.41
C THR A 62 4.27 12.21 10.16
N SER A 63 5.41 12.90 10.15
CA SER A 63 5.84 13.73 9.02
C SER A 63 6.03 12.89 7.76
N LYS A 64 5.69 13.44 6.59
CA LYS A 64 5.85 12.80 5.27
C LYS A 64 7.26 12.23 5.04
N GLU A 65 8.29 12.97 5.44
CA GLU A 65 9.71 12.57 5.27
C GLU A 65 10.11 11.40 6.18
N MET A 66 9.33 11.14 7.23
CA MET A 66 9.59 10.07 8.20
C MET A 66 8.75 8.81 7.95
N MET A 67 7.78 8.87 7.02
CA MET A 67 6.81 7.80 6.78
C MET A 67 6.81 7.24 5.36
N CYS A 68 7.47 7.90 4.41
CA CYS A 68 7.49 7.46 3.01
C CYS A 68 8.19 6.11 2.86
N PHE A 69 7.89 5.40 1.78
CA PHE A 69 8.69 4.23 1.41
C PHE A 69 10.11 4.70 1.04
N SER A 70 11.12 3.88 1.38
CA SER A 70 12.53 4.25 1.25
C SER A 70 12.97 4.58 -0.19
N ASP A 71 12.29 4.02 -1.19
CA ASP A 71 12.56 4.19 -2.61
C ASP A 71 11.45 4.97 -3.35
N PHE A 72 10.48 5.51 -2.62
CA PHE A 72 9.38 6.28 -3.19
C PHE A 72 9.04 7.46 -2.25
N PRO A 73 9.72 8.61 -2.41
CA PRO A 73 9.48 9.77 -1.57
C PRO A 73 8.10 10.38 -1.84
N ILE A 74 7.51 11.01 -0.82
CA ILE A 74 6.25 11.73 -0.96
C ILE A 74 6.50 13.06 -1.72
N PRO A 75 5.63 13.46 -2.67
CA PRO A 75 5.81 14.68 -3.44
C PRO A 75 6.02 15.95 -2.59
N ALA A 76 6.84 16.87 -3.09
CA ALA A 76 7.20 18.10 -2.39
C ALA A 76 5.97 18.99 -2.07
N ASN A 77 4.95 18.96 -2.92
CA ASN A 77 3.70 19.73 -2.78
C ASN A 77 2.73 19.16 -1.74
N PHE A 78 2.95 17.94 -1.22
CA PHE A 78 2.11 17.38 -0.16
C PHE A 78 2.48 18.02 1.20
N PRO A 79 1.50 18.24 2.10
CA PRO A 79 1.77 18.76 3.44
C PRO A 79 2.58 17.75 4.27
N ASN A 80 3.34 18.22 5.26
CA ASN A 80 4.12 17.34 6.14
C ASN A 80 3.22 16.36 6.91
N TYR A 81 2.03 16.80 7.31
CA TYR A 81 1.00 15.97 7.94
C TYR A 81 -0.19 15.91 6.99
N MET A 82 -0.48 14.72 6.50
CA MET A 82 -1.39 14.49 5.39
C MET A 82 -2.75 13.98 5.85
N HIS A 83 -3.79 14.41 5.15
CA HIS A 83 -5.11 13.79 5.22
C HIS A 83 -5.06 12.33 4.75
N ASN A 84 -5.91 11.46 5.29
CA ASN A 84 -5.96 10.03 4.94
C ASN A 84 -6.01 9.78 3.42
N SER A 85 -6.73 10.62 2.66
CA SER A 85 -6.81 10.51 1.20
C SER A 85 -5.46 10.69 0.51
N LEU A 86 -4.60 11.58 1.00
CA LEU A 86 -3.25 11.78 0.44
C LEU A 86 -2.30 10.63 0.82
N ILE A 87 -2.52 10.00 1.98
CA ILE A 87 -1.82 8.75 2.34
C ILE A 87 -2.21 7.65 1.36
N MET A 88 -3.51 7.55 1.05
CA MET A 88 -4.03 6.59 0.09
C MET A 88 -3.43 6.79 -1.31
N ASP A 89 -3.37 8.04 -1.78
CA ASP A 89 -2.73 8.40 -3.06
C ASP A 89 -1.25 8.00 -3.09
N HIS A 90 -0.51 8.23 -2.00
CA HIS A 90 0.90 7.83 -1.89
C HIS A 90 1.07 6.31 -1.95
N ILE A 91 0.26 5.56 -1.20
CA ILE A 91 0.29 4.10 -1.19
C ILE A 91 0.01 3.56 -2.60
N PHE A 92 -1.08 4.00 -3.24
CA PHE A 92 -1.43 3.58 -4.60
C PHE A 92 -0.33 3.93 -5.61
N GLY A 93 0.22 5.14 -5.54
CA GLY A 93 1.31 5.57 -6.43
C GLY A 93 2.51 4.64 -6.38
N CYS A 94 2.97 4.29 -5.17
CA CYS A 94 4.10 3.38 -4.97
C CYS A 94 3.86 2.00 -5.60
N MET A 95 2.60 1.52 -5.57
CA MET A 95 2.21 0.20 -6.10
C MET A 95 2.12 0.14 -7.62
N LEU A 96 2.00 1.28 -8.28
CA LEU A 96 1.99 1.37 -9.75
C LEU A 96 3.40 1.53 -10.34
N THR A 97 4.35 2.03 -9.55
CA THR A 97 5.71 2.36 -10.03
C THR A 97 6.75 1.26 -9.77
N THR A 98 6.34 0.04 -9.42
CA THR A 98 7.29 -1.04 -9.12
C THR A 98 7.97 -1.58 -10.39
N SER A 99 9.09 -0.96 -10.78
CA SER A 99 10.42 -1.59 -10.82
C SER A 99 11.47 -0.68 -11.48
N SER A 100 12.69 -0.74 -10.96
CA SER A 100 13.94 -0.23 -11.54
C SER A 100 14.40 -0.97 -12.81
N SER A 101 13.61 -1.92 -13.32
CA SER A 101 13.80 -2.59 -14.62
C SER A 101 12.55 -2.40 -15.48
N PRO A 102 12.66 -1.94 -16.74
CA PRO A 102 11.52 -1.76 -17.66
C PRO A 102 10.74 -3.04 -17.97
N SER A 103 11.27 -4.22 -17.64
CA SER A 103 10.70 -5.52 -18.00
C SER A 103 9.64 -6.06 -17.02
N THR A 104 9.40 -5.42 -15.88
CA THR A 104 8.51 -5.95 -14.83
C THR A 104 7.52 -4.91 -14.30
N TYR A 105 6.88 -4.13 -15.19
CA TYR A 105 5.69 -3.32 -14.86
C TYR A 105 4.53 -4.24 -14.43
N ALA A 106 4.63 -4.75 -13.21
CA ALA A 106 3.68 -5.59 -12.56
C ALA A 106 2.96 -4.72 -11.56
N SER A 107 1.74 -4.27 -11.89
CA SER A 107 0.90 -3.57 -10.92
C SER A 107 0.71 -4.47 -9.70
N ILE A 108 1.19 -4.05 -8.52
CA ILE A 108 1.05 -4.82 -7.27
C ILE A 108 -0.40 -5.27 -6.99
N PRO A 109 -1.45 -4.48 -7.30
CA PRO A 109 -2.83 -4.90 -7.10
C PRO A 109 -3.20 -6.22 -7.79
N LYS A 110 -2.51 -6.64 -8.86
CA LYS A 110 -2.81 -7.90 -9.55
C LYS A 110 -2.49 -9.16 -8.72
N TYR A 111 -1.71 -9.00 -7.65
CA TYR A 111 -1.37 -10.09 -6.74
C TYR A 111 -2.38 -10.21 -5.58
N CYS A 112 -3.26 -9.22 -5.41
CA CYS A 112 -4.33 -9.24 -4.42
C CYS A 112 -5.56 -9.95 -5.00
N ARG A 113 -6.08 -10.92 -4.23
CA ARG A 113 -7.32 -11.65 -4.48
C ARG A 113 -8.34 -11.33 -3.40
#